data_AF-A0A3R6W8Y4-F1
#
_entry.id   AF-A0A3R6W8Y4-F1
#
_cell.length_a   1.000
_cell.length_b   1.000
_cell.length_c   1.000
_cell.angle_alpha   90.00
_cell.angle_beta   90.00
_cell.angle_gamma   90.00
#
_symmetry.space_group_name_H-M   'P 1'
#
loop_
_entity.id
_entity.type
_entity.pdbx_description
1 polymer ?
#
loop_
_entity_poly.entity_id
_entity_poly.type
_entity_poly.pdbx_seq_one_letter_code
_entity_poly.pdbx_strand_id
1 'polypeptide(L)' 'MIRTIPNPETSREDVIRFREMMRKCVKGEFTLVEKAQIQDRKQEMKRIEKIIRRNNGGKNPILGY' A
#
# COMPACT_ATOMS: atom_id res chain seq x y z
N MET A 1 -13.40 24.16 16.10
CA MET A 1 -14.11 22.91 15.72
C MET A 1 -13.30 22.19 14.67
N ILE A 2 -12.99 20.91 14.88
CA ILE A 2 -12.35 20.05 13.87
C ILE A 2 -13.43 19.67 12.86
N ARG A 3 -13.20 19.90 11.56
CA ARG A 3 -14.13 19.45 10.50
C ARG A 3 -14.08 17.93 10.45
N THR A 4 -15.23 17.28 10.67
CA THR A 4 -15.38 15.83 10.47
C THR A 4 -15.33 15.53 8.99
N ILE A 5 -14.29 14.80 8.56
CA ILE A 5 -14.25 14.18 7.23
C ILE A 5 -15.05 12.89 7.36
N PRO A 6 -16.20 12.75 6.66
CA PRO A 6 -16.98 11.52 6.73
C PRO A 6 -16.15 10.37 6.17
N ASN A 7 -16.37 9.17 6.70
CA ASN A 7 -15.79 7.97 6.09
C ASN A 7 -16.27 7.87 4.64
N PRO A 8 -15.40 7.46 3.70
CA PRO A 8 -15.81 7.24 2.32
C PRO A 8 -16.92 6.21 2.25
N GLU A 9 -17.90 6.44 1.38
CA GLU A 9 -18.96 5.47 1.14
C GLU A 9 -18.34 4.16 0.65
N THR A 10 -18.61 3.07 1.39
CA THR A 10 -18.11 1.74 1.06
C THR A 10 -19.28 0.92 0.52
N SER A 11 -19.22 0.56 -0.76
CA SER A 11 -20.23 -0.27 -1.39
C SER A 11 -20.12 -1.74 -0.92
N ARG A 12 -21.18 -2.51 -1.12
CA ARG A 12 -21.14 -3.96 -0.86
C ARG A 12 -20.07 -4.64 -1.73
N GLU A 13 -19.92 -4.17 -2.95
CA GLU A 13 -18.96 -4.62 -3.93
C GLU A 13 -17.52 -4.38 -3.45
N ASP A 14 -17.25 -3.25 -2.79
CA ASP A 14 -15.95 -2.96 -2.17
C ASP A 14 -15.61 -3.99 -1.08
N VAL A 15 -16.58 -4.31 -0.23
CA VAL A 15 -16.39 -5.30 0.84
C VAL A 15 -16.11 -6.69 0.27
N ILE A 16 -16.81 -7.08 -0.80
CA ILE A 16 -16.60 -8.37 -1.48
C ILE A 16 -15.19 -8.41 -2.08
N ARG A 17 -14.80 -7.39 -2.86
CA ARG A 17 -13.46 -7.28 -3.47
C ARG A 17 -12.37 -7.34 -2.42
N PHE A 18 -12.54 -6.62 -1.30
CA PHE A 18 -11.60 -6.64 -0.19
C PHE A 18 -11.44 -8.05 0.39
N ARG A 19 -12.54 -8.75 0.66
CA ARG A 19 -12.51 -10.11 1.24
C ARG A 19 -11.84 -11.11 0.30
N GLU A 20 -12.10 -11.03 -1.00
CA GLU A 20 -11.48 -11.90 -2.00
C GLU A 20 -9.97 -11.64 -2.10
N MET A 21 -9.57 -10.37 -2.15
CA MET A 21 -8.16 -9.98 -2.14
C MET A 21 -7.45 -10.52 -0.88
N MET A 22 -8.06 -10.35 0.30
CA MET A 22 -7.48 -10.86 1.55
C MET A 22 -7.32 -12.38 1.55
N ARG A 23 -8.29 -13.12 1.00
CA ARG A 23 -8.17 -14.58 0.83
C ARG A 23 -7.02 -14.94 -0.10
N LYS A 24 -6.88 -14.26 -1.25
CA LYS A 24 -5.74 -14.47 -2.18
C LYS A 24 -4.40 -14.22 -1.47
N CYS A 25 -4.30 -13.13 -0.69
CA CYS A 25 -3.10 -12.79 0.06
C CYS A 25 -2.70 -13.89 1.06
N VAL A 26 -3.64 -14.39 1.85
CA VAL A 26 -3.36 -15.44 2.86
C VAL A 26 -2.95 -16.75 2.20
N LYS A 27 -3.56 -17.09 1.05
CA LYS A 27 -3.25 -18.32 0.33
C LYS A 27 -2.01 -18.22 -0.57
N GLY A 28 -1.53 -17.02 -0.87
CA GLY A 28 -0.47 -16.79 -1.87
C GLY A 28 -0.90 -17.08 -3.32
N GLU A 29 -2.21 -17.11 -3.58
CA GLU A 29 -2.81 -17.41 -4.88
C GLU A 29 -2.79 -16.17 -5.77
N PHE A 30 -1.61 -15.82 -6.29
CA PHE A 30 -1.43 -14.76 -7.27
C PHE A 30 -1.01 -15.33 -8.63
N THR A 31 -1.61 -14.79 -9.68
CA THR A 31 -1.20 -15.02 -11.06
C THR A 31 0.21 -14.45 -11.31
N LEU A 32 0.88 -14.90 -12.37
CA LEU A 32 2.19 -14.37 -12.74
C LEU A 32 2.14 -12.87 -13.03
N VAL A 33 1.06 -12.38 -13.64
CA VAL A 33 0.83 -10.95 -13.92
C VAL A 33 0.69 -10.15 -12.64
N GLU A 34 -0.15 -10.61 -11.69
CA GLU A 34 -0.29 -9.96 -10.38
C GLU A 34 1.03 -9.93 -9.62
N LYS A 35 1.82 -11.01 -9.68
CA LYS A 35 3.15 -11.07 -9.05
C LYS A 35 4.12 -10.05 -9.66
N ALA A 36 4.12 -9.90 -10.98
CA ALA A 36 4.94 -8.90 -11.66
C ALA A 36 4.55 -7.48 -11.22
N GLN A 37 3.24 -7.16 -11.22
CA GLN A 37 2.73 -5.86 -10.76
C GLN A 37 3.10 -5.58 -9.30
N ILE A 38 3.01 -6.58 -8.41
CA ILE A 38 3.42 -6.44 -7.01
C ILE A 38 4.93 -6.14 -6.91
N GLN A 39 5.77 -6.78 -7.74
CA GLN A 39 7.20 -6.51 -7.76
C GLN A 39 7.52 -5.11 -8.26
N ASP A 40 6.87 -4.66 -9.33
CA ASP A 40 7.06 -3.31 -9.88
C ASP A 40 6.73 -2.26 -8.82
N ARG A 41 5.60 -2.41 -8.13
CA ARG A 41 5.21 -1.52 -7.02
C ARG A 41 6.20 -1.56 -5.87
N LYS A 42 6.73 -2.74 -5.51
CA LYS A 42 7.77 -2.85 -4.46
C LYS A 42 9.06 -2.11 -4.86
N GLN A 43 9.46 -2.20 -6.13
CA GLN A 43 10.64 -1.50 -6.63
C GLN A 43 10.43 0.02 -6.62
N GLU A 44 9.26 0.48 -7.05
CA GLU A 44 8.87 1.89 -7.00
C GLU A 44 8.89 2.42 -5.56
N MET A 45 8.26 1.71 -4.62
CA MET A 45 8.25 2.10 -3.20
C MET A 45 9.68 2.20 -2.63
N LYS A 46 10.57 1.25 -2.97
CA LYS A 46 11.98 1.31 -2.55
C LYS A 46 12.71 2.51 -3.15
N ARG A 47 12.41 2.87 -4.40
CA ARG A 47 13.00 4.04 -5.05
C ARG A 47 12.56 5.33 -4.34
N ILE A 48 11.27 5.45 -4.05
CA ILE A 48 10.70 6.59 -3.33
C ILE A 48 11.29 6.67 -1.90
N GLU A 49 11.35 5.54 -1.19
CA GLU A 49 11.94 5.49 0.16
C GLU A 49 13.39 5.98 0.19
N LYS A 50 14.21 5.59 -0.80
CA LYS A 50 15.59 6.10 -0.94
C LYS A 50 15.64 7.61 -1.17
N ILE A 51 14.75 8.16 -2.00
CA ILE A 51 14.68 9.60 -2.27
C ILE A 51 14.29 10.35 -0.99
N ILE A 52 13.24 9.88 -0.32
CA ILE A 52 12.76 10.44 0.95
C ILE A 52 13.90 10.42 1.99
N ARG A 53 14.57 9.29 2.17
CA ARG A 53 15.67 9.15 3.13
C ARG A 53 16.84 10.08 2.81
N ARG A 54 17.23 10.19 1.54
CA ARG A 54 18.28 11.12 1.09
C ARG A 54 17.92 12.57 1.45
N ASN A 55 16.68 12.97 1.20
CA ASN A 55 16.20 14.32 1.49
C ASN A 55 16.11 14.61 3.00
N ASN A 56 16.05 13.57 3.84
CA ASN A 56 16.00 13.67 5.31
C ASN A 56 17.36 13.34 5.96
N GLY A 57 18.47 13.61 5.28
CA GLY A 57 19.82 13.44 5.84
C GLY A 57 20.18 11.99 6.18
N GLY A 58 19.59 11.02 5.49
CA GLY A 58 19.80 9.59 5.73
C GLY A 58 18.81 8.95 6.71
N LYS A 59 17.99 9.75 7.40
CA LYS A 59 17.05 9.28 8.43
C LYS A 59 15.69 8.90 7.84
N ASN A 60 15.00 7.98 8.50
CA ASN A 60 13.60 7.71 8.23
C ASN A 60 12.74 8.87 8.77
N PRO A 61 11.94 9.58 7.96
CA PRO A 61 11.15 10.72 8.43
C PRO A 61 9.98 10.34 9.35
N ILE A 62 9.53 9.08 9.31
CA ILE A 62 8.44 8.60 10.17
C ILE A 62 8.99 8.17 11.54
N LEU A 63 10.16 7.52 11.54
CA LEU A 63 10.71 6.89 12.75
C LEU A 63 11.88 7.66 13.37
N GLY A 64 12.48 8.61 12.66
CA GLY A 64 13.50 9.53 13.16
C GLY A 64 14.95 9.01 13.19
N TYR A 65 15.19 7.75 12.85
CA TYR A 65 16.51 7.12 12.82
C TYR A 65 16.96 6.68 11.41
#